data_AF-A0A8S9U4N9-F1
#
_entry.id   AF-A0A8S9U4N9-F1
#
_cell.length_a   1.000
_cell.length_b   1.000
_cell.length_c   1.000
_cell.angle_alpha   90.00
_cell.angle_beta   90.00
_cell.angle_gamma   90.00
#
_symmetry.space_group_name_H-M   'P 1'
#
loop_
_entity.id
_entity.type
_entity.pdbx_description
1 polymer ?
#
loop_
_entity_poly.entity_id
_entity_poly.type
_entity_poly.pdbx_seq_one_letter_code
_entity_poly.pdbx_strand_id
1 'polypeptide(L)'
;MAGVDDALLTQAKDFKYYDDYVTSQLPIWAKQELTPNEGQQALVWAKKDLSLDDILVRLNLNTLPVAARPHDVNFKYYEEFVGGLMKTWMKKGTPLDEVMAKLKLDQLTGEALVSHRNYKYYKNHVKNYLKEWALYDVTVSDVAAMLGLENKFGEVLKAQPNYVFLKKYRETSLKYEEEGMLREGITSFQVWKELEVFRVKPTIRKRSGTYQSYKRYVNLMDDYIIDMKESGFKYDELPRMTSKDATPDELHEKTLIWSSQRRPEWYVKFSLGLDDLTEDALKAAPNYRYYEYYLEAMKRVTSTT
;
A
#
# COMPACT_ATOMS: atom_id res chain seq x y z
N MET A 1 5.64 21.38 8.78
CA MET A 1 4.32 21.94 9.14
C MET A 1 3.96 21.50 10.54
N ALA A 2 3.13 22.28 11.23
CA ALA A 2 2.95 22.37 12.68
C ALA A 2 2.75 21.04 13.43
N GLY A 3 3.25 20.99 14.68
CA GLY A 3 3.10 19.87 15.60
C GLY A 3 1.64 19.57 15.90
N VAL A 4 1.28 18.29 15.77
CA VAL A 4 -0.05 17.78 16.08
C VAL A 4 -0.15 17.59 17.58
N ASP A 5 -1.21 18.16 18.17
CA ASP A 5 -1.50 18.19 19.60
C ASP A 5 -1.91 16.80 20.09
N ASP A 6 -1.16 16.26 21.06
CA ASP A 6 -1.33 14.91 21.65
C ASP A 6 -2.75 14.66 22.19
N ALA A 7 -3.50 15.73 22.48
CA ALA A 7 -4.87 15.65 23.00
C ALA A 7 -5.90 15.11 21.98
N LEU A 8 -5.65 15.23 20.67
CA LEU A 8 -6.56 14.72 19.63
C LEU A 8 -6.37 13.22 19.33
N LEU A 9 -5.24 12.63 19.71
CA LEU A 9 -4.91 11.22 19.45
C LEU A 9 -5.75 10.22 20.27
N THR A 10 -6.34 10.64 21.39
CA THR A 10 -7.07 9.74 22.31
C THR A 10 -8.58 9.66 22.06
N GLN A 11 -9.13 10.46 21.14
CA GLN A 11 -10.58 10.56 20.93
C GLN A 11 -11.08 9.92 19.62
N ALA A 12 -10.20 9.42 18.76
CA ALA A 12 -10.61 8.71 17.54
C ALA A 12 -11.18 7.32 17.90
N LYS A 13 -12.45 7.07 17.62
CA LYS A 13 -13.12 5.77 17.91
C LYS A 13 -12.54 4.58 17.12
N ASP A 14 -11.71 4.84 16.12
CA ASP A 14 -11.02 3.82 15.32
C ASP A 14 -9.67 3.38 15.92
N PHE A 15 -9.27 3.92 17.07
CA PHE A 15 -8.05 3.55 17.80
C PHE A 15 -8.09 2.11 18.36
N LYS A 16 -9.22 1.41 18.25
CA LYS A 16 -9.41 0.09 18.86
C LYS A 16 -8.66 -1.06 18.17
N TYR A 17 -8.04 -0.82 17.01
CA TYR A 17 -7.20 -1.82 16.34
C TYR A 17 -5.70 -1.69 16.64
N TYR A 18 -5.30 -0.70 17.46
CA TYR A 18 -3.89 -0.45 17.80
C TYR A 18 -3.32 -1.46 18.82
N ASP A 19 -4.17 -2.17 19.56
CA ASP A 19 -3.73 -3.06 20.65
C ASP A 19 -3.57 -4.54 20.27
N ASP A 20 -4.39 -5.08 19.36
CA ASP A 20 -4.49 -6.54 19.21
C ASP A 20 -3.31 -7.20 18.47
N TYR A 21 -2.60 -6.47 17.60
CA TYR A 21 -1.44 -7.04 16.90
C TYR A 21 -0.11 -6.78 17.63
N VAL A 22 0.01 -5.63 18.33
CA VAL A 22 1.18 -5.28 19.15
C VAL A 22 1.25 -6.16 20.41
N THR A 23 0.11 -6.62 20.91
CA THR A 23 0.04 -7.59 22.03
C THR A 23 0.33 -9.04 21.61
N SER A 24 0.14 -9.42 20.34
CA SER A 24 0.27 -10.81 19.89
C SER A 24 1.71 -11.38 19.88
N GLN A 25 2.72 -10.52 20.03
CA GLN A 25 4.13 -10.93 20.15
C GLN A 25 4.85 -10.33 21.38
N LEU A 26 4.11 -9.96 22.42
CA LEU A 26 4.72 -9.62 23.70
C LEU A 26 5.35 -10.89 24.32
N PRO A 27 6.64 -10.87 24.71
CA PRO A 27 7.27 -11.99 25.40
C PRO A 27 6.66 -12.16 26.79
N ILE A 28 6.06 -13.32 27.06
CA ILE A 28 5.96 -14.10 28.31
C ILE A 28 6.30 -13.38 29.66
N TRP A 29 5.82 -12.16 29.93
CA TRP A 29 6.06 -11.49 31.22
C TRP A 29 5.02 -11.83 32.31
N ALA A 30 4.15 -12.81 32.09
CA ALA A 30 3.14 -13.21 33.08
C ALA A 30 3.56 -14.34 34.05
N LYS A 31 4.73 -14.98 33.89
CA LYS A 31 5.16 -16.02 34.84
C LYS A 31 6.65 -15.93 35.14
N GLN A 32 6.92 -15.23 36.24
CA GLN A 32 8.05 -15.37 37.17
C GLN A 32 9.42 -15.69 36.56
N GLU A 33 10.24 -14.64 36.41
CA GLU A 33 11.63 -14.55 36.88
C GLU A 33 12.19 -13.19 36.44
N LEU A 34 12.05 -12.19 37.31
CA LEU A 34 12.53 -10.82 37.12
C LEU A 34 13.52 -10.44 38.21
N THR A 35 14.49 -9.60 37.85
CA THR A 35 14.76 -8.39 38.64
C THR A 35 14.34 -7.16 37.82
N PRO A 36 13.55 -6.22 38.35
CA PRO A 36 12.96 -5.09 37.60
C PRO A 36 13.93 -4.12 36.90
N ASN A 37 15.23 -4.17 37.20
CA ASN A 37 16.19 -3.14 36.81
C ASN A 37 16.73 -3.29 35.38
N GLU A 38 16.84 -4.51 34.85
CA GLU A 38 17.58 -4.75 33.61
C GLU A 38 16.77 -4.41 32.34
N GLY A 39 15.45 -4.67 32.32
CA GLY A 39 14.59 -4.26 31.20
C GLY A 39 14.42 -2.74 31.10
N GLN A 40 14.26 -2.06 32.25
CA GLN A 40 14.26 -0.59 32.31
C GLN A 40 15.58 -0.02 31.79
N GLN A 41 16.70 -0.67 32.08
CA GLN A 41 18.01 -0.26 31.64
C GLN A 41 18.19 -0.40 30.12
N ALA A 42 17.66 -1.46 29.49
CA ALA A 42 17.69 -1.62 28.03
C ALA A 42 17.01 -0.46 27.29
N LEU A 43 15.87 0.02 27.81
CA LEU A 43 15.18 1.20 27.27
C LEU A 43 15.96 2.50 27.50
N VAL A 44 16.67 2.62 28.62
CA VAL A 44 17.56 3.77 28.89
C VAL A 44 18.72 3.80 27.89
N TRP A 45 19.33 2.65 27.60
CA TRP A 45 20.38 2.54 26.59
C TRP A 45 19.89 2.92 25.20
N ALA A 46 18.68 2.50 24.84
CA ALA A 46 18.06 2.85 23.57
C ALA A 46 17.83 4.36 23.44
N LYS A 47 17.31 5.02 24.50
CA LYS A 47 17.14 6.48 24.51
C LYS A 47 18.45 7.24 24.35
N LYS A 48 19.56 6.66 24.85
CA LYS A 48 20.92 7.18 24.72
C LYS A 48 21.57 6.87 23.36
N ASP A 49 20.87 6.17 22.47
CA ASP A 49 21.35 5.78 21.14
C ASP A 49 22.70 5.04 21.16
N LEU A 50 22.89 4.14 22.13
CA LEU A 50 24.12 3.34 22.23
C LEU A 50 24.30 2.41 21.01
N SER A 51 25.52 1.98 20.73
CA SER A 51 25.79 1.08 19.61
C SER A 51 25.42 -0.37 19.93
N LEU A 52 25.12 -1.17 18.89
CA LEU A 52 24.87 -2.60 19.06
C LEU A 52 26.06 -3.32 19.71
N ASP A 53 27.28 -2.93 19.37
CA ASP A 53 28.51 -3.54 19.86
C ASP A 53 28.71 -3.26 21.35
N ASP A 54 28.43 -2.03 21.81
CA ASP A 54 28.47 -1.67 23.23
C ASP A 54 27.51 -2.51 24.06
N ILE A 55 26.29 -2.76 23.53
CA ILE A 55 25.29 -3.57 24.24
C ILE A 55 25.66 -5.04 24.23
N LEU A 56 26.24 -5.54 23.14
CA LEU A 56 26.76 -6.91 23.12
C LEU A 56 27.85 -7.13 24.18
N VAL A 57 28.73 -6.15 24.39
CA VAL A 57 29.75 -6.19 25.46
C VAL A 57 29.11 -6.11 26.85
N ARG A 58 28.18 -5.16 27.07
CA ARG A 58 27.50 -4.97 28.37
C ARG A 58 26.70 -6.19 28.81
N LEU A 59 26.10 -6.90 27.86
CA LEU A 59 25.33 -8.12 28.11
C LEU A 59 26.19 -9.39 28.07
N ASN A 60 27.51 -9.26 27.90
CA ASN A 60 28.47 -10.35 27.75
C ASN A 60 28.20 -11.29 26.55
N LEU A 61 27.34 -10.87 25.62
CA LEU A 61 26.96 -11.65 24.42
C LEU A 61 28.07 -11.66 23.38
N ASN A 62 29.02 -10.73 23.45
CA ASN A 62 30.20 -10.69 22.59
C ASN A 62 31.14 -11.90 22.80
N THR A 63 31.10 -12.53 23.99
CA THR A 63 31.90 -13.72 24.29
C THR A 63 31.34 -15.00 23.68
N LEU A 64 30.08 -14.96 23.22
CA LEU A 64 29.40 -16.11 22.63
C LEU A 64 29.48 -16.09 21.09
N PRO A 65 29.60 -17.28 20.46
CA PRO A 65 29.39 -17.42 19.03
C PRO A 65 28.02 -16.85 18.62
N VAL A 66 27.96 -16.19 17.45
CA VAL A 66 26.75 -15.50 16.98
C VAL A 66 25.51 -16.39 17.01
N ALA A 67 25.66 -17.66 16.63
CA ALA A 67 24.58 -18.65 16.62
C ALA A 67 24.09 -19.05 18.02
N ALA A 68 24.92 -18.93 19.06
CA ALA A 68 24.55 -19.28 20.44
C ALA A 68 23.85 -18.13 21.17
N ARG A 69 24.08 -16.87 20.76
CA ARG A 69 23.53 -15.68 21.42
C ARG A 69 22.01 -15.74 21.63
N PRO A 70 21.16 -16.15 20.67
CA PRO A 70 19.71 -16.18 20.88
C PRO A 70 19.23 -17.09 22.01
N HIS A 71 20.06 -18.04 22.43
CA HIS A 71 19.75 -18.99 23.50
C HIS A 71 20.25 -18.52 24.88
N ASP A 72 21.01 -17.42 24.94
CA ASP A 72 21.50 -16.85 26.18
C ASP A 72 20.40 -16.05 26.90
N VAL A 73 20.35 -16.15 28.23
CA VAL A 73 19.36 -15.47 29.06
C VAL A 73 19.38 -13.95 28.93
N ASN A 74 20.54 -13.36 28.59
CA ASN A 74 20.70 -11.92 28.42
C ASN A 74 20.26 -11.44 27.03
N PHE A 75 20.01 -12.34 26.08
CA PHE A 75 19.63 -11.96 24.72
C PHE A 75 18.29 -11.23 24.65
N LYS A 76 17.36 -11.55 25.56
CA LYS A 76 16.08 -10.83 25.68
C LYS A 76 16.26 -9.33 25.88
N TYR A 77 17.28 -8.91 26.65
CA TYR A 77 17.58 -7.50 26.89
C TYR A 77 18.19 -6.82 25.67
N TYR A 78 18.94 -7.57 24.86
CA TYR A 78 19.40 -7.08 23.56
C TYR A 78 18.20 -6.82 22.63
N GLU A 79 17.24 -7.75 22.56
CA GLU A 79 16.04 -7.54 21.73
C GLU A 79 15.19 -6.37 22.21
N GLU A 80 15.03 -6.21 23.53
CA GLU A 80 14.33 -5.07 24.13
C GLU A 80 15.02 -3.73 23.81
N PHE A 81 16.35 -3.69 23.93
CA PHE A 81 17.15 -2.53 23.55
C PHE A 81 16.98 -2.18 22.07
N VAL A 82 17.07 -3.17 21.16
CA VAL A 82 16.88 -2.95 19.73
C VAL A 82 15.46 -2.47 19.42
N GLY A 83 14.44 -3.01 20.09
CA GLY A 83 13.06 -2.53 19.98
C GLY A 83 12.91 -1.08 20.45
N GLY A 84 13.58 -0.70 21.54
CA GLY A 84 13.65 0.68 22.02
C GLY A 84 14.35 1.63 21.05
N LEU A 85 15.43 1.19 20.39
CA LEU A 85 16.11 1.96 19.35
C LEU A 85 15.17 2.24 18.19
N MET A 86 14.46 1.22 17.68
CA MET A 86 13.50 1.40 16.58
C MET A 86 12.46 2.46 16.90
N LYS A 87 11.88 2.43 18.11
CA LYS A 87 10.91 3.44 18.57
C LYS A 87 11.53 4.85 18.63
N THR A 88 12.78 4.94 19.11
CA THR A 88 13.50 6.21 19.23
C THR A 88 13.82 6.81 17.87
N TRP A 89 14.32 6.00 16.94
CA TRP A 89 14.61 6.42 15.55
C TRP A 89 13.34 6.84 14.82
N MET A 90 12.23 6.11 15.05
CA MET A 90 10.94 6.47 14.48
C MET A 90 10.48 7.86 14.94
N LYS A 91 10.53 8.10 16.25
CA LYS A 91 10.17 9.40 16.85
C LYS A 91 11.05 10.55 16.38
N LYS A 92 12.33 10.28 16.12
CA LYS A 92 13.29 11.29 15.63
C LYS A 92 13.19 11.54 14.12
N GLY A 93 12.48 10.69 13.38
CA GLY A 93 12.49 10.73 11.92
C GLY A 93 13.87 10.39 11.34
N THR A 94 14.59 9.46 11.98
CA THR A 94 15.94 9.06 11.53
C THR A 94 15.88 8.47 10.12
N PRO A 95 16.70 8.96 9.17
CA PRO A 95 16.76 8.44 7.81
C PRO A 95 17.05 6.94 7.74
N LEU A 96 16.42 6.23 6.80
CA LEU A 96 16.48 4.76 6.73
C LEU A 96 17.85 4.21 6.31
N ASP A 97 18.65 5.00 5.59
CA ASP A 97 20.06 4.71 5.29
C ASP A 97 20.93 4.80 6.56
N GLU A 98 20.71 5.80 7.41
CA GLU A 98 21.35 5.89 8.73
C GLU A 98 20.96 4.70 9.61
N VAL A 99 19.69 4.29 9.60
CA VAL A 99 19.23 3.08 10.30
C VAL A 99 19.97 1.84 9.79
N MET A 100 20.13 1.67 8.47
CA MET A 100 20.90 0.55 7.92
C MET A 100 22.35 0.58 8.40
N ALA A 101 23.00 1.74 8.40
CA ALA A 101 24.37 1.90 8.88
C ALA A 101 24.51 1.55 10.37
N LYS A 102 23.59 2.02 11.22
CA LYS A 102 23.57 1.69 12.65
C LYS A 102 23.35 0.20 12.91
N LEU A 103 22.61 -0.47 12.03
CA LEU A 103 22.39 -1.93 12.07
C LEU A 103 23.48 -2.75 11.36
N LYS A 104 24.50 -2.09 10.80
CA LYS A 104 25.61 -2.69 10.04
C LYS A 104 25.14 -3.44 8.78
N LEU A 105 24.17 -2.87 8.08
CA LEU A 105 23.53 -3.44 6.88
C LEU A 105 23.88 -2.66 5.60
N ASP A 106 24.43 -1.47 5.72
CA ASP A 106 24.67 -0.51 4.64
C ASP A 106 25.66 -1.01 3.57
N GLN A 107 26.60 -1.88 3.95
CA GLN A 107 27.57 -2.50 3.04
C GLN A 107 27.11 -3.88 2.51
N LEU A 108 25.93 -4.36 2.92
CA LEU A 108 25.42 -5.68 2.53
C LEU A 108 24.40 -5.55 1.40
N THR A 109 24.45 -6.49 0.46
CA THR A 109 23.50 -6.57 -0.66
C THR A 109 23.09 -8.01 -0.91
N GLY A 110 21.99 -8.20 -1.67
CA GLY A 110 21.50 -9.51 -2.07
C GLY A 110 21.28 -10.46 -0.91
N GLU A 111 21.72 -11.70 -1.08
CA GLU A 111 21.56 -12.77 -0.08
C GLU A 111 22.28 -12.45 1.24
N ALA A 112 23.45 -11.82 1.18
CA ALA A 112 24.21 -11.45 2.38
C ALA A 112 23.44 -10.47 3.27
N LEU A 113 22.68 -9.55 2.68
CA LEU A 113 21.80 -8.65 3.41
C LEU A 113 20.61 -9.39 4.02
N VAL A 114 19.89 -10.17 3.21
CA VAL A 114 18.64 -10.83 3.62
C VAL A 114 18.88 -11.86 4.73
N SER A 115 20.00 -12.57 4.67
CA SER A 115 20.42 -13.55 5.67
C SER A 115 21.09 -12.91 6.90
N HIS A 116 21.37 -11.61 6.90
CA HIS A 116 21.98 -10.96 8.06
C HIS A 116 21.00 -10.88 9.23
N ARG A 117 21.45 -11.25 10.44
CA ARG A 117 20.58 -11.34 11.63
C ARG A 117 19.87 -10.03 12.01
N ASN A 118 20.49 -8.88 11.73
CA ASN A 118 19.92 -7.57 12.03
C ASN A 118 18.88 -7.12 10.98
N TYR A 119 18.86 -7.75 9.80
CA TYR A 119 17.93 -7.40 8.74
C TYR A 119 16.47 -7.58 9.18
N LYS A 120 16.18 -8.54 10.08
CA LYS A 120 14.84 -8.71 10.66
C LYS A 120 14.33 -7.44 11.35
N TYR A 121 15.20 -6.73 12.07
CA TYR A 121 14.86 -5.50 12.77
C TYR A 121 14.62 -4.36 11.79
N TYR A 122 15.53 -4.20 10.82
CA TYR A 122 15.38 -3.21 9.76
C TYR A 122 14.07 -3.40 8.98
N LYS A 123 13.82 -4.63 8.52
CA LYS A 123 12.61 -4.99 7.78
C LYS A 123 11.34 -4.68 8.56
N ASN A 124 11.32 -4.95 9.87
CA ASN A 124 10.16 -4.64 10.71
C ASN A 124 10.00 -3.14 10.93
N HIS A 125 11.10 -2.41 11.11
CA HIS A 125 11.09 -0.96 11.23
C HIS A 125 10.54 -0.27 9.97
N VAL A 126 11.03 -0.64 8.79
CA VAL A 126 10.51 -0.12 7.51
C VAL A 126 9.04 -0.46 7.33
N LYS A 127 8.59 -1.67 7.68
CA LYS A 127 7.17 -2.04 7.61
C LYS A 127 6.27 -1.14 8.45
N ASN A 128 6.72 -0.68 9.62
CA ASN A 128 5.92 0.22 10.46
C ASN A 128 5.80 1.60 9.82
N TYR A 129 6.89 2.13 9.28
CA TYR A 129 6.84 3.35 8.47
C TYR A 129 5.91 3.24 7.28
N LEU A 130 5.98 2.15 6.51
CA LEU A 130 5.08 1.96 5.37
C LEU A 130 3.60 1.99 5.78
N LYS A 131 3.25 1.50 6.98
CA LYS A 131 1.88 1.56 7.49
C LYS A 131 1.49 2.99 7.88
N GLU A 132 2.34 3.69 8.63
CA GLU A 132 2.08 5.08 8.99
C GLU A 132 1.95 5.97 7.75
N TRP A 133 2.86 5.83 6.78
CA TRP A 133 2.81 6.57 5.52
C TRP A 133 1.55 6.30 4.72
N ALA A 134 1.08 5.06 4.68
CA ALA A 134 -0.16 4.71 4.02
C ALA A 134 -1.40 5.27 4.73
N LEU A 135 -1.35 5.47 6.05
CA LEU A 135 -2.44 6.10 6.82
C LEU A 135 -2.51 7.61 6.62
N TYR A 136 -1.40 8.24 6.25
CA TYR A 136 -1.28 9.69 6.06
C TYR A 136 -1.13 10.09 4.59
N ASP A 137 -1.51 9.20 3.66
CA ASP A 137 -1.51 9.43 2.21
C ASP A 137 -0.19 9.98 1.65
N VAL A 138 0.95 9.51 2.19
CA VAL A 138 2.26 9.94 1.72
C VAL A 138 2.48 9.43 0.29
N THR A 139 2.87 10.32 -0.62
CA THR A 139 2.99 9.98 -2.03
C THR A 139 4.09 8.95 -2.27
N VAL A 140 3.98 8.18 -3.36
CA VAL A 140 5.01 7.21 -3.77
C VAL A 140 6.38 7.89 -4.00
N SER A 141 6.38 9.15 -4.43
CA SER A 141 7.62 9.92 -4.63
C SER A 141 8.27 10.27 -3.28
N ASP A 142 7.49 10.72 -2.31
CA ASP A 142 7.99 11.05 -0.98
C ASP A 142 8.47 9.80 -0.25
N VAL A 143 7.75 8.69 -0.37
CA VAL A 143 8.21 7.39 0.16
C VAL A 143 9.50 6.93 -0.50
N ALA A 144 9.68 7.16 -1.80
CA ALA A 144 10.95 6.84 -2.47
C ALA A 144 12.11 7.67 -1.90
N ALA A 145 11.90 8.97 -1.63
CA ALA A 145 12.90 9.81 -0.98
C ALA A 145 13.18 9.37 0.47
N MET A 146 12.15 9.04 1.25
CA MET A 146 12.32 8.54 2.63
C MET A 146 13.02 7.17 2.69
N LEU A 147 12.94 6.39 1.60
CA LEU A 147 13.68 5.12 1.45
C LEU A 147 15.11 5.30 0.92
N GLY A 148 15.57 6.54 0.66
CA GLY A 148 16.89 6.83 0.08
C GLY A 148 17.01 6.41 -1.38
N LEU A 149 15.89 6.39 -2.11
CA LEU A 149 15.78 5.95 -3.50
C LEU A 149 15.57 7.11 -4.48
N GLU A 150 15.57 8.34 -3.98
CA GLU A 150 15.46 9.54 -4.79
C GLU A 150 16.55 9.57 -5.87
N ASN A 151 16.16 10.04 -7.06
CA ASN A 151 17.04 10.18 -8.22
C ASN A 151 17.67 8.86 -8.74
N LYS A 152 17.22 7.68 -8.26
CA LYS A 152 17.61 6.37 -8.80
C LYS A 152 16.53 5.87 -9.75
N PHE A 153 16.94 5.33 -10.90
CA PHE A 153 16.02 4.87 -11.95
C PHE A 153 16.43 3.53 -12.56
N GLY A 154 15.49 2.88 -13.26
CA GLY A 154 15.76 1.67 -14.03
C GLY A 154 16.34 0.52 -13.20
N GLU A 155 17.35 -0.16 -13.74
CA GLU A 155 18.03 -1.27 -13.05
C GLU A 155 18.81 -0.81 -11.81
N VAL A 156 19.31 0.43 -11.79
CA VAL A 156 20.01 1.00 -10.64
C VAL A 156 19.07 1.14 -9.43
N LEU A 157 17.83 1.55 -9.67
CA LEU A 157 16.78 1.58 -8.64
C LEU A 157 16.44 0.17 -8.14
N LYS A 158 16.24 -0.78 -9.06
CA LYS A 158 15.87 -2.16 -8.72
C LYS A 158 16.92 -2.90 -7.91
N ALA A 159 18.19 -2.55 -8.10
CA ALA A 159 19.31 -3.14 -7.36
C ALA A 159 19.41 -2.66 -5.90
N GLN A 160 18.68 -1.60 -5.51
CA GLN A 160 18.77 -1.07 -4.15
C GLN A 160 18.05 -1.97 -3.14
N PRO A 161 18.62 -2.20 -1.95
CA PRO A 161 17.98 -2.94 -0.86
C PRO A 161 16.54 -2.51 -0.53
N ASN A 162 16.29 -1.20 -0.58
CA ASN A 162 15.00 -0.63 -0.17
C ASN A 162 13.93 -0.66 -1.28
N TYR A 163 14.31 -1.03 -2.51
CA TYR A 163 13.36 -1.09 -3.62
C TYR A 163 12.20 -2.05 -3.37
N VAL A 164 12.45 -3.16 -2.66
CA VAL A 164 11.40 -4.12 -2.29
C VAL A 164 10.29 -3.49 -1.44
N PHE A 165 10.65 -2.53 -0.58
CA PHE A 165 9.70 -1.82 0.26
C PHE A 165 8.92 -0.78 -0.53
N LEU A 166 9.58 -0.03 -1.43
CA LEU A 166 8.91 0.90 -2.34
C LEU A 166 7.90 0.18 -3.24
N LYS A 167 8.28 -0.99 -3.78
CA LYS A 167 7.39 -1.84 -4.58
C LYS A 167 6.16 -2.26 -3.76
N LYS A 168 6.37 -2.76 -2.55
CA LYS A 168 5.28 -3.17 -1.66
C LYS A 168 4.38 -1.99 -1.26
N TYR A 169 4.97 -0.84 -0.96
CA TYR A 169 4.22 0.37 -0.64
C TYR A 169 3.36 0.77 -1.82
N ARG A 170 3.91 0.85 -3.03
CA ARG A 170 3.14 1.14 -4.25
C ARG A 170 1.97 0.18 -4.45
N GLU A 171 2.19 -1.13 -4.30
CA GLU A 171 1.11 -2.12 -4.44
C GLU A 171 0.01 -1.96 -3.38
N THR A 172 0.38 -1.53 -2.17
CA THR A 172 -0.54 -1.37 -1.03
C THR A 172 -1.25 -0.01 -1.05
N SER A 173 -0.51 1.06 -1.37
CA SER A 173 -1.02 2.44 -1.46
C SER A 173 -1.96 2.57 -2.63
N LEU A 174 -1.66 1.97 -3.78
CA LEU A 174 -2.61 1.93 -4.91
C LEU A 174 -3.92 1.27 -4.51
N LYS A 175 -3.88 0.20 -3.71
CA LYS A 175 -5.11 -0.44 -3.22
C LYS A 175 -5.90 0.49 -2.28
N TYR A 176 -5.24 1.15 -1.32
CA TYR A 176 -5.90 2.07 -0.39
C TYR A 176 -6.39 3.37 -1.05
N GLU A 177 -5.64 3.90 -2.01
CA GLU A 177 -6.00 5.05 -2.83
C GLU A 177 -7.19 4.71 -3.73
N GLU A 178 -7.18 3.56 -4.41
CA GLU A 178 -8.31 3.11 -5.24
C GLU A 178 -9.56 2.81 -4.37
N GLU A 179 -9.42 2.26 -3.16
CA GLU A 179 -10.50 2.08 -2.17
C GLU A 179 -10.99 3.41 -1.56
N GLY A 180 -10.09 4.37 -1.34
CA GLY A 180 -10.39 5.72 -0.85
C GLY A 180 -11.15 6.54 -1.89
N MET A 181 -10.67 6.54 -3.13
CA MET A 181 -11.33 7.13 -4.29
C MET A 181 -12.73 6.53 -4.51
N LEU A 182 -12.90 5.22 -4.28
CA LEU A 182 -14.21 4.58 -4.30
C LEU A 182 -15.15 5.10 -3.20
N ARG A 183 -14.65 5.27 -1.96
CA ARG A 183 -15.42 5.85 -0.85
C ARG A 183 -15.78 7.32 -1.07
N GLU A 184 -14.90 8.07 -1.72
CA GLU A 184 -15.10 9.49 -2.06
C GLU A 184 -15.97 9.69 -3.31
N GLY A 185 -16.37 8.61 -3.99
CA GLY A 185 -17.22 8.69 -5.17
C GLY A 185 -16.48 9.26 -6.39
N ILE A 186 -15.15 9.13 -6.45
CA ILE A 186 -14.35 9.61 -7.58
C ILE A 186 -14.74 8.81 -8.84
N THR A 187 -15.21 9.51 -9.86
CA THR A 187 -15.63 8.89 -11.12
C THR A 187 -14.43 8.40 -11.93
N SER A 188 -14.63 7.40 -12.80
CA SER A 188 -13.57 6.98 -13.74
C SER A 188 -13.03 8.14 -14.56
N PHE A 189 -13.91 9.09 -14.91
CA PHE A 189 -13.53 10.26 -15.70
C PHE A 189 -12.61 11.23 -14.93
N GLN A 190 -12.78 11.37 -13.62
CA GLN A 190 -11.84 12.15 -12.80
C GLN A 190 -10.45 11.52 -12.82
N VAL A 191 -10.36 10.20 -12.60
CA VAL A 191 -9.09 9.46 -12.68
C VAL A 191 -8.48 9.52 -14.09
N TRP A 192 -9.30 9.45 -15.13
CA TRP A 192 -8.87 9.63 -16.52
C TRP A 192 -8.20 10.99 -16.77
N LYS A 193 -8.77 12.06 -16.20
CA LYS A 193 -8.22 13.42 -16.28
C LYS A 193 -6.95 13.57 -15.44
N GLU A 194 -6.97 13.08 -14.21
CA GLU A 194 -5.86 13.20 -13.26
C GLU A 194 -4.61 12.46 -13.72
N LEU A 195 -4.78 11.23 -14.25
CA LEU A 195 -3.69 10.46 -14.85
C LEU A 195 -3.31 10.94 -16.26
N GLU A 196 -3.97 11.99 -16.76
CA GLU A 196 -3.79 12.58 -18.08
C GLU A 196 -3.78 11.55 -19.21
N VAL A 197 -4.61 10.51 -19.11
CA VAL A 197 -4.60 9.37 -20.06
C VAL A 197 -4.88 9.84 -21.49
N PHE A 198 -5.70 10.89 -21.63
CA PHE A 198 -6.03 11.53 -22.90
C PHE A 198 -4.80 12.12 -23.63
N ARG A 199 -3.74 12.52 -22.91
CA ARG A 199 -2.51 13.05 -23.54
C ARG A 199 -1.69 11.97 -24.23
N VAL A 200 -1.87 10.70 -23.83
CA VAL A 200 -1.14 9.59 -24.43
C VAL A 200 -1.78 9.23 -25.77
N LYS A 201 -0.96 9.22 -26.83
CA LYS A 201 -1.39 8.91 -28.19
C LYS A 201 -2.12 7.55 -28.23
N PRO A 202 -3.27 7.42 -28.91
CA PRO A 202 -4.08 6.20 -28.93
C PRO A 202 -3.30 4.92 -29.29
N THR A 203 -2.35 5.01 -30.21
CA THR A 203 -1.55 3.87 -30.69
C THR A 203 -0.67 3.22 -29.61
N ILE A 204 -0.28 3.98 -28.58
CA ILE A 204 0.57 3.49 -27.48
C ILE A 204 -0.14 3.54 -26.13
N ARG A 205 -1.30 4.19 -26.04
CA ARG A 205 -2.06 4.44 -24.82
C ARG A 205 -2.23 3.17 -23.99
N LYS A 206 -2.69 2.07 -24.60
CA LYS A 206 -2.93 0.80 -23.90
C LYS A 206 -1.69 0.20 -23.24
N ARG A 207 -0.49 0.57 -23.68
CA ARG A 207 0.79 0.11 -23.12
C ARG A 207 1.39 1.08 -22.10
N SER A 208 0.80 2.26 -21.90
CA SER A 208 1.33 3.25 -20.96
C SER A 208 1.02 2.88 -19.51
N GLY A 209 1.89 3.29 -18.59
CA GLY A 209 1.65 3.12 -17.16
C GLY A 209 0.37 3.84 -16.68
N THR A 210 0.09 5.02 -17.22
CA THR A 210 -1.11 5.82 -16.89
C THR A 210 -2.40 5.09 -17.27
N TYR A 211 -2.45 4.46 -18.46
CA TYR A 211 -3.61 3.66 -18.86
C TYR A 211 -3.77 2.40 -18.01
N GLN A 212 -2.66 1.75 -17.65
CA GLN A 212 -2.73 0.56 -16.79
C GLN A 212 -3.26 0.90 -15.39
N SER A 213 -2.89 2.06 -14.84
CA SER A 213 -3.50 2.56 -13.58
C SER A 213 -4.97 2.87 -13.74
N TYR A 214 -5.35 3.59 -14.79
CA TYR A 214 -6.74 3.86 -15.12
C TYR A 214 -7.59 2.59 -15.25
N LYS A 215 -7.08 1.58 -15.99
CA LYS A 215 -7.75 0.30 -16.17
C LYS A 215 -7.97 -0.44 -14.85
N ARG A 216 -6.99 -0.42 -13.94
CA ARG A 216 -7.15 -1.03 -12.60
C ARG A 216 -8.27 -0.36 -11.83
N TYR A 217 -8.29 0.98 -11.79
CA TYR A 217 -9.35 1.73 -11.12
C TYR A 217 -10.74 1.43 -11.68
N VAL A 218 -10.89 1.43 -13.02
CA VAL A 218 -12.16 1.07 -13.68
C VAL A 218 -12.60 -0.33 -13.26
N ASN A 219 -11.70 -1.31 -13.27
CA ASN A 219 -12.05 -2.67 -12.87
C ASN A 219 -12.48 -2.75 -11.40
N LEU A 220 -11.78 -2.08 -10.48
CA LEU A 220 -12.13 -2.08 -9.06
C LEU A 220 -13.53 -1.51 -8.82
N MET A 221 -13.83 -0.37 -9.46
CA MET A 221 -15.15 0.26 -9.37
C MET A 221 -16.24 -0.63 -9.99
N ASP A 222 -15.97 -1.22 -11.16
CA ASP A 222 -16.90 -2.14 -11.81
C ASP A 222 -17.23 -3.34 -10.89
N ASP A 223 -16.19 -3.97 -10.33
CA ASP A 223 -16.33 -5.12 -9.44
C ASP A 223 -17.16 -4.76 -8.20
N TYR A 224 -16.88 -3.62 -7.58
CA TYR A 224 -17.65 -3.14 -6.42
C TYR A 224 -19.14 -2.97 -6.71
N ILE A 225 -19.51 -2.34 -7.83
CA ILE A 225 -20.92 -2.13 -8.19
C ILE A 225 -21.62 -3.46 -8.51
N ILE A 226 -20.92 -4.37 -9.18
CA ILE A 226 -21.43 -5.71 -9.47
C ILE A 226 -21.65 -6.48 -8.18
N ASP A 227 -20.68 -6.51 -7.27
CA ASP A 227 -20.79 -7.16 -5.96
C ASP A 227 -21.95 -6.60 -5.13
N MET A 228 -22.16 -5.28 -5.14
CA MET A 228 -23.34 -4.66 -4.52
C MET A 228 -24.65 -5.19 -5.15
N LYS A 229 -24.74 -5.21 -6.48
CA LYS A 229 -25.95 -5.70 -7.18
C LYS A 229 -26.24 -7.17 -6.86
N GLU A 230 -25.19 -8.00 -6.80
CA GLU A 230 -25.26 -9.43 -6.46
C GLU A 230 -25.61 -9.65 -4.98
N SER A 231 -25.19 -8.74 -4.11
CA SER A 231 -25.54 -8.73 -2.67
C SER A 231 -26.98 -8.28 -2.37
N GLY A 232 -27.78 -7.99 -3.40
CA GLY A 232 -29.21 -7.70 -3.27
C GLY A 232 -29.59 -6.22 -3.31
N PHE A 233 -28.63 -5.31 -3.52
CA PHE A 233 -28.92 -3.88 -3.70
C PHE A 233 -29.71 -3.64 -4.99
N LYS A 234 -30.61 -2.66 -4.95
CA LYS A 234 -31.42 -2.20 -6.09
C LYS A 234 -30.68 -1.15 -6.90
N TYR A 235 -31.13 -0.92 -8.14
CA TYR A 235 -30.48 0.01 -9.08
C TYR A 235 -30.38 1.45 -8.55
N ASP A 236 -31.38 1.92 -7.82
CA ASP A 236 -31.42 3.23 -7.18
C ASP A 236 -30.44 3.37 -6.00
N GLU A 237 -29.95 2.26 -5.48
CA GLU A 237 -28.97 2.18 -4.38
C GLU A 237 -27.53 2.01 -4.89
N LEU A 238 -27.33 1.73 -6.19
CA LEU A 238 -26.01 1.57 -6.78
C LEU A 238 -25.37 2.95 -7.08
N PRO A 239 -24.07 3.13 -6.79
CA PRO A 239 -23.41 4.39 -7.06
C PRO A 239 -23.21 4.60 -8.57
N ARG A 240 -23.61 5.78 -9.07
CA ARG A 240 -23.39 6.18 -10.48
C ARG A 240 -22.01 6.81 -10.65
N MET A 241 -21.03 5.94 -10.90
CA MET A 241 -19.60 6.31 -10.94
C MET A 241 -19.08 6.66 -12.35
N THR A 242 -19.97 6.70 -13.35
CA THR A 242 -19.69 7.31 -14.66
C THR A 242 -20.10 8.78 -14.61
N SER A 243 -19.17 9.68 -14.91
CA SER A 243 -19.45 11.12 -14.98
C SER A 243 -20.30 11.47 -16.20
N LYS A 244 -21.20 12.46 -16.05
CA LYS A 244 -21.92 13.08 -17.18
C LYS A 244 -20.98 13.80 -18.16
N ASP A 245 -19.78 14.16 -17.69
CA ASP A 245 -18.76 14.84 -18.49
C ASP A 245 -17.80 13.87 -19.18
N ALA A 246 -18.05 12.56 -19.08
CA ALA A 246 -17.20 11.53 -19.67
C ALA A 246 -17.03 11.78 -21.18
N THR A 247 -15.78 11.85 -21.63
CA THR A 247 -15.49 12.14 -23.03
C THR A 247 -15.71 10.92 -23.91
N PRO A 248 -15.96 11.12 -25.22
CA PRO A 248 -16.09 10.01 -26.15
C PRO A 248 -14.93 9.01 -26.15
N ASP A 249 -13.71 9.51 -25.93
CA ASP A 249 -12.48 8.72 -25.83
C ASP A 249 -12.46 7.84 -24.57
N GLU A 250 -12.83 8.41 -23.41
CA GLU A 250 -12.86 7.69 -22.14
C GLU A 250 -13.91 6.56 -22.19
N LEU A 251 -15.11 6.86 -22.69
CA LEU A 251 -16.19 5.89 -22.85
C LEU A 251 -15.80 4.76 -23.82
N HIS A 252 -15.11 5.08 -24.91
CA HIS A 252 -14.61 4.07 -25.84
C HIS A 252 -13.60 3.13 -25.15
N GLU A 253 -12.65 3.68 -24.40
CA GLU A 253 -11.66 2.88 -23.67
C GLU A 253 -12.30 2.05 -22.55
N LYS A 254 -13.29 2.57 -21.81
CA LYS A 254 -14.06 1.78 -20.84
C LYS A 254 -14.78 0.62 -21.50
N THR A 255 -15.39 0.86 -22.66
CA THR A 255 -16.09 -0.19 -23.41
C THR A 255 -15.14 -1.32 -23.82
N LEU A 256 -13.90 -0.99 -24.19
CA LEU A 256 -12.85 -1.96 -24.46
C LEU A 256 -12.44 -2.75 -23.20
N ILE A 257 -12.36 -2.09 -22.04
CA ILE A 257 -12.11 -2.76 -20.77
C ILE A 257 -13.25 -3.72 -20.44
N TRP A 258 -14.51 -3.27 -20.50
CA TRP A 258 -15.69 -4.05 -20.19
C TRP A 258 -15.85 -5.30 -21.06
N SER A 259 -15.65 -5.15 -22.37
CA SER A 259 -15.67 -6.28 -23.31
C SER A 259 -14.54 -7.27 -23.02
N SER A 260 -13.33 -6.78 -22.69
CA SER A 260 -12.20 -7.65 -22.32
C SER A 260 -12.44 -8.44 -21.03
N GLN A 261 -13.15 -7.85 -20.06
CA GLN A 261 -13.49 -8.48 -18.78
C GLN A 261 -14.83 -9.21 -18.82
N ARG A 262 -15.53 -9.19 -19.96
CA ARG A 262 -16.88 -9.76 -20.12
C ARG A 262 -17.86 -9.28 -19.04
N ARG A 263 -17.82 -7.98 -18.72
CA ARG A 263 -18.70 -7.38 -17.70
C ARG A 263 -20.17 -7.67 -18.03
N PRO A 264 -21.06 -7.90 -17.05
CA PRO A 264 -22.46 -8.20 -17.32
C PRO A 264 -23.15 -7.11 -18.14
N GLU A 265 -24.06 -7.51 -19.02
CA GLU A 265 -24.77 -6.58 -19.91
C GLU A 265 -25.56 -5.50 -19.15
N TRP A 266 -26.20 -5.89 -18.04
CA TRP A 266 -26.92 -4.98 -17.17
C TRP A 266 -26.00 -3.88 -16.62
N TYR A 267 -24.76 -4.24 -16.26
CA TYR A 267 -23.78 -3.33 -15.70
C TYR A 267 -23.30 -2.33 -16.75
N VAL A 268 -23.06 -2.80 -17.98
CA VAL A 268 -22.67 -1.92 -19.09
C VAL A 268 -23.78 -0.93 -19.41
N LYS A 269 -25.05 -1.36 -19.44
CA LYS A 269 -26.20 -0.46 -19.58
C LYS A 269 -26.27 0.57 -18.45
N PHE A 270 -26.16 0.11 -17.20
CA PHE A 270 -26.14 0.96 -16.01
C PHE A 270 -25.05 2.04 -16.08
N SER A 271 -23.83 1.62 -16.37
CA SER A 271 -22.67 2.50 -16.45
C SER A 271 -22.72 3.49 -17.60
N LEU A 272 -23.49 3.22 -18.65
CA LEU A 272 -23.72 4.13 -19.77
C LEU A 272 -24.96 5.02 -19.58
N GLY A 273 -25.71 4.85 -18.49
CA GLY A 273 -26.96 5.56 -18.21
C GLY A 273 -28.11 5.12 -19.12
N LEU A 274 -28.13 3.84 -19.48
CA LEU A 274 -29.10 3.22 -20.39
C LEU A 274 -30.07 2.27 -19.66
N ASP A 275 -29.96 2.16 -18.34
CA ASP A 275 -30.53 1.11 -17.48
C ASP A 275 -32.06 1.14 -17.31
N ASP A 276 -32.76 2.19 -17.73
CA ASP A 276 -34.22 2.30 -17.63
C ASP A 276 -34.88 2.81 -18.92
N LEU A 277 -34.18 2.68 -20.06
CA LEU A 277 -34.69 3.17 -21.35
C LEU A 277 -35.53 2.11 -22.06
N THR A 278 -36.65 2.55 -22.65
CA THR A 278 -37.43 1.75 -23.62
C THR A 278 -36.62 1.51 -24.89
N GLU A 279 -37.00 0.54 -25.72
CA GLU A 279 -36.20 0.17 -26.90
C GLU A 279 -35.92 1.35 -27.86
N ASP A 280 -36.93 2.18 -28.12
CA ASP A 280 -36.78 3.36 -28.97
C ASP A 280 -35.90 4.44 -28.33
N ALA A 281 -36.09 4.70 -27.02
CA ALA A 281 -35.28 5.65 -26.28
C ALA A 281 -33.82 5.18 -26.12
N LEU A 282 -33.61 3.88 -25.98
CA LEU A 282 -32.31 3.23 -25.89
C LEU A 282 -31.51 3.47 -27.17
N LYS A 283 -32.10 3.20 -28.34
CA LYS A 283 -31.44 3.39 -29.65
C LYS A 283 -31.16 4.86 -29.96
N ALA A 284 -31.99 5.77 -29.45
CA ALA A 284 -31.80 7.22 -29.61
C ALA A 284 -30.76 7.82 -28.65
N ALA A 285 -30.35 7.09 -27.60
CA ALA A 285 -29.46 7.62 -26.58
C ALA A 285 -28.04 7.87 -27.14
N PRO A 286 -27.38 9.00 -26.81
CA PRO A 286 -26.03 9.31 -27.31
C PRO A 286 -24.98 8.25 -26.98
N ASN A 287 -25.13 7.57 -25.84
CA ASN A 287 -24.20 6.55 -25.37
C ASN A 287 -24.50 5.16 -25.94
N TYR A 288 -25.60 4.96 -26.68
CA TYR A 288 -26.00 3.67 -27.24
C TYR A 288 -24.92 3.05 -28.14
N ARG A 289 -24.20 3.89 -28.91
CA ARG A 289 -23.09 3.44 -29.77
C ARG A 289 -22.00 2.65 -29.03
N TYR A 290 -21.77 2.93 -27.75
CA TYR A 290 -20.79 2.21 -26.93
C TYR A 290 -21.32 0.86 -26.50
N TYR A 291 -22.60 0.80 -26.15
CA TYR A 291 -23.28 -0.44 -25.83
C TYR A 291 -23.36 -1.37 -27.04
N GLU A 292 -23.66 -0.84 -28.23
CA GLU A 292 -23.64 -1.59 -29.48
C GLU A 292 -22.24 -2.17 -29.77
N TYR A 293 -21.19 -1.35 -29.63
CA TYR A 293 -19.81 -1.81 -29.78
C TYR A 293 -19.45 -2.93 -28.79
N TYR A 294 -19.90 -2.83 -27.54
CA TYR A 294 -19.73 -3.89 -26.55
C TYR A 294 -20.42 -5.19 -26.97
N LEU A 295 -21.67 -5.12 -27.44
CA LEU A 295 -22.41 -6.30 -27.90
C LEU A 295 -21.73 -6.99 -29.09
N GLU A 296 -21.22 -6.21 -30.05
CA GLU A 296 -20.44 -6.75 -31.17
C GLU A 296 -19.17 -7.47 -30.71
N ALA A 297 -18.44 -6.88 -29.76
CA ALA A 297 -17.25 -7.51 -29.19
C ALA A 297 -17.60 -8.84 -28.51
N MET A 298 -18.68 -8.88 -27.72
CA MET A 298 -19.14 -10.10 -27.05
C MET A 298 -19.54 -11.20 -28.03
N LYS A 299 -20.24 -10.86 -29.12
CA LYS A 299 -20.59 -11.82 -30.19
C LYS A 299 -19.35 -12.48 -30.79
N ARG A 300 -18.34 -11.68 -31.16
CA ARG A 300 -17.09 -12.21 -31.75
C ARG A 300 -16.38 -13.19 -30.81
N VAL A 301 -16.36 -12.90 -29.52
CA VAL A 301 -15.76 -13.81 -28.53
C VAL A 301 -16.56 -15.12 -28.45
N THR A 302 -17.89 -15.07 -28.47
CA THR A 302 -18.73 -16.29 -28.44
C THR A 302 -18.67 -17.12 -29.73
N SER A 303 -18.41 -16.50 -30.89
CA SER A 303 -18.27 -17.21 -32.18
C SER A 303 -16.97 -18.01 -32.32
N THR A 304 -15.99 -17.77 -31.44
CA THR A 304 -14.63 -18.33 -31.54
C THR A 304 -14.36 -19.40 -30.48
N THR A 305 -15.37 -19.77 -29.68
CA THR A 305 -15.31 -20.82 -28.65
C THR A 305 -16.21 -21.97 -29.05
#